data_AF-A0A970N318-F1
#
_entry.id   AF-A0A970N318-F1
#
_cell.length_a   1.000
_cell.length_b   1.000
_cell.length_c   1.000
_cell.angle_alpha   90.00
_cell.angle_beta   90.00
_cell.angle_gamma   90.00
#
_symmetry.space_group_name_H-M   'P 1'
#
loop_
_entity.id
_entity.type
_entity.pdbx_description
1 polymer ?
#
loop_
_entity_poly.entity_id
_entity_poly.type
_entity_poly.pdbx_seq_one_letter_code
_entity_poly.pdbx_strand_id
1 'polypeptide(L)'
;MKSKNTFGLVEAIFNIAYLLIVLVISFFLFMMKELTLVRTIASCMSLILVAGDAFHLVPRIMVIFERDAANSHSFLGKGKQISSITMTIFYLLLWHIGLNLFVVEYFILWTVLFYLLGIIRIVICLLPHNKWQEKKPPFMWAIW
;
A
#
# COMPACT_ATOMS: atom_id res chain seq x y z
N MET A 1 -1.81 -22.46 -27.88
CA MET A 1 -2.21 -21.09 -27.46
C MET A 1 -3.05 -21.10 -26.15
N LYS A 2 -2.66 -21.89 -25.13
CA LYS A 2 -3.50 -22.21 -23.95
C LYS A 2 -2.94 -21.72 -22.60
N SER A 3 -1.75 -21.09 -22.57
CA SER A 3 -1.03 -20.75 -21.32
C SER A 3 -1.18 -19.30 -20.84
N LYS A 4 -1.79 -18.39 -21.62
CA LYS A 4 -1.95 -16.99 -21.19
C LYS A 4 -3.04 -16.78 -20.13
N ASN A 5 -4.01 -17.69 -20.03
CA ASN A 5 -5.12 -17.55 -19.07
C ASN A 5 -4.83 -18.15 -17.69
N THR A 6 -3.92 -19.12 -17.58
CA THR A 6 -3.62 -19.77 -16.29
C THR A 6 -2.84 -18.83 -15.36
N PHE A 7 -1.88 -18.09 -15.91
CA PHE A 7 -1.09 -17.12 -15.13
C PHE A 7 -1.95 -15.99 -14.57
N GLY A 8 -2.84 -15.41 -15.40
CA GLY A 8 -3.77 -14.37 -14.94
C GLY A 8 -4.73 -14.89 -13.86
N LEU A 9 -5.26 -16.10 -14.00
CA LEU A 9 -6.15 -16.67 -12.99
C LEU A 9 -5.44 -16.88 -11.65
N VAL A 10 -4.21 -17.40 -11.66
CA VAL A 10 -3.39 -17.59 -10.44
C VAL A 10 -3.10 -16.23 -9.79
N GLU A 11 -2.75 -15.22 -10.57
CA GLU A 11 -2.52 -13.85 -10.08
C GLU A 11 -3.77 -13.26 -9.42
N ALA A 12 -4.93 -13.42 -10.05
CA ALA A 12 -6.20 -12.94 -9.49
C ALA A 12 -6.53 -13.64 -8.16
N ILE A 13 -6.41 -14.98 -8.10
CA ILE A 13 -6.65 -15.76 -6.88
C ILE A 13 -5.69 -15.32 -5.77
N PHE A 14 -4.41 -15.16 -6.07
CA PHE A 14 -3.41 -14.70 -5.12
C PHE A 14 -3.75 -13.31 -4.56
N ASN A 15 -4.09 -12.35 -5.42
CA ASN A 15 -4.42 -10.99 -4.99
C ASN A 15 -5.70 -10.96 -4.13
N ILE A 16 -6.73 -11.73 -4.49
CA ILE A 16 -7.96 -11.85 -3.69
C ILE A 16 -7.66 -12.45 -2.33
N ALA A 17 -6.92 -13.56 -2.29
CA ALA A 17 -6.54 -14.23 -1.05
C ALA A 17 -5.71 -13.29 -0.15
N TYR A 18 -4.74 -12.58 -0.73
CA TYR A 18 -3.93 -11.58 -0.03
C TYR A 18 -4.81 -10.51 0.64
N LEU A 19 -5.68 -9.84 -0.13
CA LEU A 19 -6.54 -8.78 0.39
C LEU A 19 -7.45 -9.29 1.51
N LEU A 20 -8.03 -10.49 1.34
CA LEU A 20 -8.91 -11.09 2.33
C LEU A 20 -8.17 -11.48 3.61
N ILE A 21 -7.00 -12.10 3.51
CA ILE A 21 -6.19 -12.51 4.67
C ILE A 21 -5.77 -11.29 5.48
N VAL A 22 -5.23 -10.24 4.83
CA VAL A 22 -4.80 -9.03 5.55
C VAL A 22 -6.00 -8.34 6.20
N LEU A 23 -7.15 -8.29 5.54
CA LEU A 23 -8.38 -7.73 6.10
C LEU A 23 -8.85 -8.51 7.35
N VAL A 24 -8.88 -9.84 7.26
CA VAL A 24 -9.25 -10.71 8.39
C VAL A 24 -8.28 -10.52 9.57
N ILE A 25 -6.97 -10.50 9.32
CA ILE A 25 -5.96 -10.25 10.36
C ILE A 25 -6.19 -8.87 11.00
N SER A 26 -6.49 -7.86 10.19
CA SER A 26 -6.74 -6.49 10.67
C SER A 26 -7.91 -6.44 11.67
N PHE A 27 -9.05 -7.02 11.29
CA PHE A 27 -10.21 -7.08 12.18
C PHE A 27 -9.97 -7.98 13.39
N PHE A 28 -9.28 -9.10 13.20
CA PHE A 28 -8.92 -10.00 14.30
C PHE A 28 -8.10 -9.27 15.37
N LEU A 29 -7.05 -8.53 14.98
CA LEU A 29 -6.23 -7.74 15.90
C LEU A 29 -7.04 -6.69 16.66
N PHE A 30 -7.99 -6.05 15.98
CA PHE A 30 -8.86 -5.04 16.57
C PHE A 30 -9.85 -5.63 17.60
N MET A 31 -10.38 -6.83 17.34
CA MET A 31 -11.41 -7.47 18.16
C MET A 31 -10.89 -8.24 19.39
N MET A 32 -9.57 -8.38 19.56
CA MET A 32 -9.00 -9.06 20.74
C MET A 32 -9.28 -8.26 22.03
N LYS A 33 -9.63 -8.97 23.12
CA LYS A 33 -10.11 -8.39 24.39
C LYS A 33 -9.24 -7.27 25.00
N GLU A 34 -7.91 -7.33 24.92
CA GLU A 34 -7.02 -6.41 25.67
C GLU A 34 -6.36 -5.30 24.82
N LEU A 35 -7.08 -4.23 24.48
CA LEU A 35 -6.67 -3.09 23.62
C LEU A 35 -5.28 -2.46 23.87
N THR A 36 -4.14 -3.02 23.44
CA THR A 36 -2.82 -2.34 23.62
C THR A 36 -2.54 -1.31 22.53
N LEU A 37 -1.78 -0.23 22.85
CA LEU A 37 -1.41 0.80 21.88
C LEU A 37 -0.70 0.23 20.65
N VAL A 38 0.28 -0.66 20.85
CA VAL A 38 0.99 -1.34 19.76
C VAL A 38 0.03 -2.12 18.87
N ARG A 39 -0.96 -2.81 19.46
CA ARG A 39 -1.94 -3.57 18.69
C ARG A 39 -2.91 -2.66 17.95
N THR A 40 -3.33 -1.55 18.55
CA THR A 40 -4.13 -0.53 17.86
C THR A 40 -3.39 -0.03 16.63
N ILE A 41 -2.12 0.37 16.78
CA ILE A 41 -1.30 0.85 15.67
C ILE A 41 -1.13 -0.25 14.61
N ALA A 42 -0.83 -1.48 15.00
CA ALA A 42 -0.70 -2.61 14.07
C ALA A 42 -2.00 -2.91 13.30
N SER A 43 -3.16 -2.82 13.97
CA SER A 43 -4.46 -3.01 13.32
C SER A 43 -4.78 -1.87 12.33
N CYS A 44 -4.46 -0.62 12.67
CA CYS A 44 -4.60 0.50 11.74
C CYS A 44 -3.64 0.38 10.56
N MET A 45 -2.40 -0.06 10.80
CA MET A 45 -1.41 -0.29 9.75
C MET A 45 -1.88 -1.33 8.74
N SER A 46 -2.38 -2.47 9.20
CA SER A 46 -2.86 -3.52 8.30
C SER A 46 -4.11 -3.10 7.52
N LEU A 47 -5.00 -2.30 8.13
CA LEU A 47 -6.14 -1.68 7.42
C LEU A 47 -5.68 -0.69 6.35
N ILE A 48 -4.71 0.17 6.65
CA ILE A 48 -4.15 1.14 5.69
C ILE A 48 -3.47 0.41 4.53
N LEU A 49 -2.74 -0.66 4.82
CA LEU A 49 -2.08 -1.50 3.82
C LEU A 49 -3.10 -2.13 2.85
N VAL A 50 -4.09 -2.86 3.37
CA VAL A 50 -5.10 -3.50 2.52
C VAL A 50 -5.96 -2.49 1.75
N ALA A 51 -6.29 -1.36 2.37
CA ALA A 51 -7.05 -0.30 1.71
C ALA A 51 -6.23 0.33 0.56
N GLY A 52 -4.96 0.64 0.80
CA GLY A 52 -4.06 1.19 -0.22
C GLY A 52 -3.82 0.24 -1.37
N ASP A 53 -3.57 -1.04 -1.07
CA ASP A 53 -3.30 -2.06 -2.08
C ASP A 53 -4.54 -2.38 -2.91
N ALA A 54 -5.74 -2.32 -2.32
CA ALA A 54 -6.99 -2.54 -3.05
C ALA A 54 -7.13 -1.60 -4.26
N PHE A 55 -6.66 -0.35 -4.17
CA PHE A 55 -6.78 0.61 -5.27
C PHE A 55 -5.99 0.24 -6.53
N HIS A 56 -4.96 -0.61 -6.44
CA HIS A 56 -4.26 -1.12 -7.64
C HIS A 56 -4.49 -2.61 -7.90
N LEU A 57 -4.73 -3.42 -6.85
CA LEU A 57 -5.00 -4.85 -6.98
C LEU A 57 -6.41 -5.12 -7.51
N VAL A 58 -7.45 -4.39 -7.07
CA VAL A 58 -8.82 -4.59 -7.57
C VAL A 58 -8.93 -4.28 -9.07
N PRO A 59 -8.42 -3.14 -9.57
CA PRO A 59 -8.38 -2.90 -11.03
C PRO A 59 -7.57 -3.95 -11.79
N ARG A 60 -6.47 -4.46 -11.20
CA ARG A 60 -5.66 -5.52 -11.81
C ARG A 60 -6.40 -6.84 -11.91
N ILE A 61 -7.17 -7.22 -10.88
CA ILE A 61 -8.08 -8.37 -10.89
C ILE A 61 -9.17 -8.16 -11.96
N MET A 62 -9.78 -6.98 -12.03
CA MET A 62 -10.81 -6.66 -13.02
C MET A 62 -10.30 -6.83 -14.46
N VAL A 63 -9.09 -6.39 -14.79
CA VAL A 63 -8.49 -6.57 -16.15
C VAL A 63 -8.28 -8.03 -16.54
N ILE A 64 -8.12 -8.92 -15.57
CA ILE A 64 -7.97 -10.36 -15.84
C ILE A 64 -9.33 -10.95 -16.24
N PHE A 65 -10.42 -10.48 -15.65
CA PHE A 65 -11.79 -10.98 -15.89
C PHE A 65 -12.52 -10.22 -17.00
N GLU A 66 -12.27 -8.93 -17.15
CA GLU A 66 -12.86 -8.02 -18.13
C GLU A 66 -11.85 -7.69 -19.23
N ARG A 67 -12.25 -7.76 -20.50
CA ARG A 67 -11.35 -7.49 -21.64
C ARG A 67 -11.12 -5.99 -21.90
N ASP A 68 -11.62 -5.09 -21.06
CA ASP A 68 -11.47 -3.64 -21.26
C ASP A 68 -10.18 -3.10 -20.62
N ALA A 69 -9.07 -3.33 -21.33
CA ALA A 69 -7.75 -2.84 -20.92
C ALA A 69 -7.60 -1.31 -21.06
N ALA A 70 -8.44 -0.64 -21.84
CA ALA A 70 -8.24 0.76 -22.22
C ALA A 70 -8.55 1.72 -21.05
N ASN A 71 -9.64 1.48 -20.33
CA ASN A 71 -10.02 2.29 -19.17
C ASN A 71 -9.18 1.97 -17.93
N SER A 72 -8.64 0.75 -17.82
CA SER A 72 -7.97 0.30 -16.59
C SER A 72 -6.61 0.95 -16.32
N HIS A 73 -5.88 1.40 -17.36
CA HIS A 73 -4.55 1.99 -17.16
C HIS A 73 -4.55 3.23 -16.26
N SER A 74 -5.53 4.13 -16.42
CA SER A 74 -5.64 5.31 -15.57
C SER A 74 -5.99 4.94 -14.12
N PHE A 75 -6.81 3.91 -13.92
CA PHE A 75 -7.16 3.42 -12.59
C PHE A 75 -5.98 2.74 -11.90
N LEU A 76 -5.23 1.88 -12.61
CA LEU A 76 -4.00 1.28 -12.09
C LEU A 76 -2.96 2.34 -11.71
N GLY A 77 -2.84 3.39 -12.54
CA GLY A 77 -1.92 4.51 -12.30
C GLY A 77 -2.24 5.25 -11.00
N LYS A 78 -3.50 5.70 -10.85
CA LYS A 78 -3.97 6.32 -9.60
C LYS A 78 -3.86 5.37 -8.41
N GLY A 79 -4.14 4.09 -8.63
CA GLY A 79 -4.03 3.06 -7.60
C GLY A 79 -2.64 3.00 -7.02
N LYS A 80 -1.62 2.89 -7.88
CA LYS A 80 -0.21 2.87 -7.45
C LYS A 80 0.20 4.13 -6.69
N GLN A 81 -0.30 5.30 -7.11
CA GLN A 81 -0.05 6.55 -6.38
C GLN A 81 -0.61 6.48 -4.95
N ILE A 82 -1.86 6.02 -4.80
CA ILE A 82 -2.50 5.87 -3.49
C ILE A 82 -1.72 4.86 -2.65
N SER A 83 -1.37 3.69 -3.21
CA SER A 83 -0.59 2.66 -2.52
C SER A 83 0.77 3.16 -2.06
N SER A 84 1.46 3.97 -2.87
CA SER A 84 2.74 4.57 -2.48
C SER A 84 2.60 5.52 -1.28
N ILE A 85 1.54 6.34 -1.25
CA ILE A 85 1.22 7.24 -0.13
C ILE A 85 0.86 6.43 1.11
N THR A 86 -0.03 5.43 1.00
CA THR A 86 -0.43 4.59 2.14
C THR A 86 0.74 3.78 2.68
N MET A 87 1.66 3.30 1.83
CA MET A 87 2.91 2.67 2.26
C MET A 87 3.81 3.63 3.04
N THR A 88 3.83 4.92 2.68
CA THR A 88 4.57 5.93 3.46
C THR A 88 3.98 6.04 4.86
N ILE A 89 2.65 6.13 4.97
CA ILE A 89 1.95 6.19 6.25
C ILE A 89 2.19 4.91 7.06
N PHE A 90 2.17 3.75 6.41
CA PHE A 90 2.50 2.47 7.03
C PHE A 90 3.88 2.49 7.69
N TYR A 91 4.91 3.00 7.00
CA TYR A 91 6.26 3.10 7.59
C TYR A 91 6.34 4.09 8.76
N LEU A 92 5.60 5.20 8.70
CA LEU A 92 5.53 6.14 9.83
C LEU A 92 4.87 5.50 11.05
N LEU A 93 3.82 4.70 10.86
CA LEU A 93 3.18 3.97 11.95
C LEU A 93 4.08 2.82 12.47
N LEU A 94 4.82 2.15 11.57
CA LEU A 94 5.80 1.13 11.96
C LEU A 94 6.89 1.71 12.84
N TRP A 95 7.36 2.93 12.54
CA TRP A 95 8.28 3.67 13.40
C TRP A 95 7.73 3.82 14.82
N HIS A 96 6.46 4.19 14.98
CA HIS A 96 5.82 4.30 16.30
C HIS A 96 5.67 2.97 17.03
N ILE A 97 5.42 1.87 16.32
CA ILE A 97 5.50 0.54 16.92
C ILE A 97 6.91 0.29 17.47
N GLY A 98 7.95 0.60 16.67
CA GLY A 98 9.34 0.48 17.10
C GLY A 98 9.64 1.27 18.37
N LEU A 99 9.18 2.53 18.46
CA LEU A 99 9.33 3.37 19.65
C LEU A 99 8.64 2.80 20.90
N ASN A 100 7.57 2.03 20.73
CA ASN A 100 6.85 1.40 21.84
C ASN A 100 7.46 0.06 22.26
N LEU A 101 8.15 -0.63 21.35
CA LEU A 101 8.74 -1.95 21.60
C LEU A 101 10.20 -1.88 22.05
N PHE A 102 10.93 -0.83 21.65
CA PHE A 102 12.37 -0.71 21.88
C PHE A 102 12.71 0.63 22.54
N VAL A 103 13.76 0.61 23.37
CA VAL A 103 14.38 1.84 23.87
C VAL A 103 15.25 2.40 22.77
N VAL A 104 14.87 3.56 22.22
CA VAL A 104 15.58 4.22 21.13
C VAL A 104 16.28 5.47 21.66
N GLU A 105 17.60 5.50 21.61
CA GLU A 105 18.36 6.71 21.90
C GLU A 105 18.07 7.81 20.86
N TYR A 106 18.05 9.07 21.30
CA TYR A 106 17.75 10.22 20.44
C TYR A 106 16.43 10.12 19.67
N PHE A 107 15.40 9.45 20.23
CA PHE A 107 14.13 9.18 19.55
C PHE A 107 13.47 10.42 18.94
N ILE A 108 13.62 11.61 19.55
CA ILE A 108 13.06 12.86 19.03
C ILE A 108 13.67 13.23 17.68
N LEU A 109 15.00 13.21 17.58
CA LEU A 109 15.72 13.54 16.34
C LEU A 109 15.33 12.59 15.21
N TRP A 110 15.35 11.28 15.50
CA TRP A 110 14.97 10.27 14.52
C TRP A 110 13.51 10.40 14.11
N THR A 111 12.59 10.63 15.06
CA THR A 111 11.18 10.83 14.74
C THR A 111 10.98 12.00 13.80
N VAL A 112 11.60 13.16 14.09
CA VAL A 112 11.53 14.33 13.19
C VAL A 112 12.04 14.00 11.80
N LEU A 113 13.16 13.27 11.69
CA LEU A 113 13.72 12.86 10.41
C LEU A 113 12.79 11.93 9.62
N PHE A 114 12.21 10.90 10.27
CA PHE A 114 11.25 10.00 9.65
C PHE A 114 10.03 10.74 9.11
N TYR A 115 9.48 11.66 9.89
CA TYR A 115 8.35 12.50 9.45
C TYR A 115 8.74 13.42 8.29
N LEU A 116 9.90 14.07 8.34
CA LEU A 116 10.39 14.93 7.26
C LEU A 116 10.54 14.14 5.95
N LEU A 117 11.21 12.98 6.01
CA LEU A 117 11.39 12.10 4.85
C LEU A 117 10.05 11.57 4.32
N GLY A 118 9.13 11.21 5.21
CA GLY A 118 7.77 10.79 4.83
C GLY A 118 6.99 11.90 4.11
N ILE A 119 7.03 13.13 4.64
CA ILE A 119 6.39 14.29 3.99
C ILE A 119 7.01 14.55 2.63
N ILE A 120 8.34 14.54 2.52
CA ILE A 120 9.04 14.70 1.24
C ILE A 120 8.57 13.64 0.25
N ARG A 121 8.52 12.36 0.65
CA ARG A 121 8.06 11.27 -0.22
C ARG A 121 6.61 11.50 -0.70
N ILE A 122 5.70 11.87 0.21
CA ILE A 122 4.29 12.16 -0.15
C ILE A 122 4.22 13.32 -1.14
N VAL A 123 4.95 14.42 -0.88
CA VAL A 123 4.99 15.58 -1.79
C VAL A 123 5.51 15.16 -3.16
N ILE A 124 6.61 14.41 -3.23
CA ILE A 124 7.13 13.92 -4.50
C ILE A 124 6.09 13.05 -5.21
N CYS A 125 5.37 12.15 -4.52
CA CYS A 125 4.29 11.34 -5.11
C CYS A 125 3.13 12.18 -5.68
N LEU A 126 2.87 13.37 -5.13
CA LEU A 126 1.82 14.28 -5.61
C LEU A 126 2.25 15.16 -6.78
N LEU A 127 3.57 15.27 -7.06
CA LEU A 127 4.04 16.07 -8.17
C LEU A 127 3.55 15.53 -9.52
N PRO A 128 3.17 16.41 -10.46
CA PRO A 128 2.63 16.00 -11.77
C PRO A 128 3.66 15.27 -12.64
N HIS A 129 4.96 15.43 -12.36
CA HIS A 129 6.07 14.83 -13.10
C HIS A 129 6.07 13.28 -13.08
N ASN A 130 5.47 12.67 -12.06
CA ASN A 130 5.36 11.21 -11.97
C ASN A 130 4.48 10.62 -13.09
N LYS A 131 3.57 11.43 -13.66
CA LYS A 131 2.70 11.02 -14.78
C LYS A 131 2.03 9.66 -14.52
N TRP A 132 1.51 9.46 -13.32
CA TRP A 132 1.01 8.17 -12.82
C TRP A 132 0.05 7.45 -13.78
N GLN A 133 -0.72 8.20 -14.57
CA GLN A 133 -1.74 7.68 -15.49
C GLN A 133 -1.22 7.41 -16.91
N GLU A 134 0.02 7.80 -17.24
CA GLU A 134 0.60 7.54 -18.55
C GLU A 134 1.01 6.07 -18.68
N LYS A 135 0.87 5.49 -19.88
CA LYS A 135 1.31 4.11 -20.15
C LYS A 135 2.82 3.90 -19.96
N LYS A 136 3.61 4.96 -20.12
CA LYS A 136 5.07 4.96 -20.00
C LYS A 136 5.50 6.15 -19.13
N PRO A 137 5.37 6.06 -17.79
CA PRO A 137 5.85 7.12 -16.92
C PRO A 137 7.38 7.24 -17.04
N PRO A 138 7.94 8.45 -16.81
CA PRO A 138 9.38 8.68 -16.93
C PRO A 138 10.15 7.93 -15.85
N PHE A 139 11.18 7.18 -16.24
CA PHE A 139 12.00 6.37 -15.32
C PHE A 139 12.65 7.20 -14.20
N MET A 140 13.07 8.43 -14.50
CA MET A 140 13.70 9.35 -13.54
C MET A 140 12.79 9.75 -12.37
N TRP A 141 11.48 9.58 -12.52
CA TRP A 141 10.46 9.90 -11.51
C TRP A 141 9.69 8.65 -11.07
N ALA A 142 10.21 7.45 -11.37
CA ALA A 142 9.58 6.23 -10.91
C ALA A 142 9.73 6.11 -9.39
N ILE A 143 8.60 6.14 -8.69
CA ILE A 143 8.53 5.91 -7.24
C ILE A 143 7.79 4.60 -7.03
N TRP A 144 8.49 3.65 -6.42
CA TRP A 144 7.96 2.33 -6.06
C TRP A 144 7.43 2.36 -4.63
#